data_AF-A0A4S4AAM3-F1
#
_entry.id   AF-A0A4S4AAM3-F1
#
_cell.length_a   1.000
_cell.length_b   1.000
_cell.length_c   1.000
_cell.angle_alpha   90.00
_cell.angle_beta   90.00
_cell.angle_gamma   90.00
#
_symmetry.space_group_name_H-M   'P 1'
#
loop_
_entity.id
_entity.type
_entity.pdbx_description
1 polymer ?
#
loop_
_entity_poly.entity_id
_entity_poly.type
_entity_poly.pdbx_seq_one_letter_code
_entity_poly.pdbx_strand_id
1 'polypeptide(L)' 'MTPDAFAALCALHRTRSPAAQEAARLVMVEGLSQTKAAARVGVSSGSVSNAVATLRARLALARRAAGVE' A
#
# COMPACT_ATOMS: atom_id res chain seq x y z
N MET A 1 5.83 -6.98 3.32
CA MET A 1 6.74 -5.95 3.87
C MET A 1 6.45 -5.80 5.36
N THR A 2 7.33 -5.18 6.15
CA THR A 2 7.05 -4.95 7.58
C THR A 2 6.03 -3.82 7.78
N PRO A 3 5.30 -3.78 8.91
CA PRO A 3 4.42 -2.66 9.23
C PRO A 3 5.16 -1.31 9.25
N ASP A 4 6.39 -1.32 9.76
CA ASP A 4 7.25 -0.12 9.84
C ASP A 4 7.63 0.42 8.44
N ALA A 5 8.08 -0.45 7.54
CA ALA A 5 8.38 -0.06 6.17
C ALA A 5 7.15 0.48 5.42
N PHE A 6 5.96 -0.08 5.70
CA PHE A 6 4.70 0.44 5.16
C PHE A 6 4.37 1.83 5.71
N ALA A 7 4.51 2.04 7.02
CA ALA A 7 4.28 3.33 7.65
C ALA A 7 5.24 4.40 7.11
N ALA A 8 6.53 4.08 6.97
CA ALA A 8 7.52 4.96 6.36
C ALA A 8 7.16 5.30 4.91
N LEU A 9 6.73 4.31 4.12
CA LEU A 9 6.28 4.53 2.75
C LEU A 9 5.04 5.44 2.65
N CYS A 10 4.09 5.29 3.58
CA CYS A 10 2.94 6.17 3.71
C CYS A 10 3.32 7.58 4.21
N ALA A 11 4.36 7.72 5.03
CA ALA A 11 4.87 9.04 5.42
C ALA A 11 5.50 9.80 4.24
N LEU A 12 6.15 9.07 3.33
CA LEU A 12 6.72 9.64 2.09
C LEU A 12 5.65 10.01 1.05
N HIS A 13 4.45 9.43 1.14
CA HIS A 13 3.39 9.63 0.17
C HIS A 13 2.07 9.99 0.84
N ARG A 14 1.59 11.21 0.61
CA ARG A 14 0.26 11.61 1.05
C ARG A 14 -0.84 10.81 0.35
N THR A 15 -1.34 9.77 1.00
CA THR A 15 -2.49 9.01 0.53
C THR A 15 -3.77 9.82 0.75
N ARG A 16 -4.59 9.96 -0.30
CA ARG A 16 -5.85 10.73 -0.23
C ARG A 16 -7.02 9.97 0.38
N SER A 17 -6.94 8.64 0.49
CA SER A 17 -8.00 7.80 1.04
C SER A 17 -7.43 6.90 2.16
N PRO A 18 -7.72 7.20 3.43
CA PRO A 18 -7.31 6.37 4.56
C PRO A 18 -7.83 4.93 4.46
N ALA A 19 -9.05 4.74 3.94
CA ALA A 19 -9.64 3.44 3.74
C ALA A 19 -8.90 2.62 2.66
N ALA A 20 -8.54 3.24 1.53
CA ALA A 20 -7.73 2.57 0.51
C ALA A 20 -6.30 2.27 1.03
N GLN A 21 -5.75 3.14 1.89
CA GLN A 21 -4.46 2.90 2.55
C GLN A 21 -4.51 1.68 3.47
N GLU A 22 -5.54 1.56 4.31
CA GLU A 22 -5.68 0.42 5.20
C GLU A 22 -5.90 -0.88 4.42
N ALA A 23 -6.71 -0.84 3.35
CA ALA A 23 -6.85 -1.99 2.46
C ALA A 23 -5.50 -2.39 1.82
N ALA A 24 -4.67 -1.42 1.41
CA ALA A 24 -3.33 -1.70 0.91
C ALA A 24 -2.39 -2.26 1.99
N ARG A 25 -2.50 -1.83 3.25
CA ARG A 25 -1.75 -2.38 4.39
C ARG A 25 -2.05 -3.87 4.55
N LEU A 26 -3.34 -4.23 4.55
CA LEU A 26 -3.79 -5.63 4.63
C LEU A 26 -3.18 -6.49 3.51
N VAL A 27 -3.06 -5.95 2.29
CA VAL A 27 -2.47 -6.67 1.16
C VAL A 27 -0.95 -6.78 1.29
N MET A 28 -0.26 -5.68 1.58
CA MET A 28 1.20 -5.61 1.47
C MET A 28 1.95 -6.08 2.73
N VAL A 29 1.31 -6.00 3.89
CA VAL A 29 1.85 -6.40 5.19
C VAL A 29 1.31 -7.77 5.59
N GLU A 30 -0.01 -7.96 5.54
CA GLU A 30 -0.68 -9.20 6.00
C GLU A 30 -0.90 -10.23 4.88
N GLY A 31 -0.60 -9.89 3.62
CA GLY A 31 -0.69 -10.83 2.49
C GLY A 31 -2.12 -11.17 2.06
N LEU A 32 -3.12 -10.39 2.45
CA LEU A 32 -4.50 -10.61 2.00
C LEU A 32 -4.61 -10.41 0.49
N SER A 33 -5.56 -11.12 -0.12
CA SER A 33 -5.97 -10.81 -1.49
C SER A 33 -6.65 -9.44 -1.53
N GLN A 34 -6.51 -8.73 -2.65
CA GLN A 34 -7.09 -7.39 -2.82
C GLN A 34 -8.62 -7.40 -2.62
N THR A 35 -9.31 -8.46 -3.06
CA THR A 35 -10.75 -8.65 -2.87
C THR A 35 -11.13 -8.77 -1.39
N LYS A 36 -10.38 -9.57 -0.60
CA LYS A 36 -10.63 -9.73 0.83
C LYS A 36 -10.34 -8.44 1.59
N ALA A 37 -9.26 -7.73 1.23
CA ALA A 37 -8.93 -6.44 1.82
C ALA A 37 -9.98 -5.37 1.52
N ALA A 38 -10.47 -5.31 0.27
CA ALA A 38 -11.54 -4.42 -0.15
C ALA A 38 -12.82 -4.65 0.65
N ALA A 39 -13.25 -5.90 0.77
CA ALA A 39 -14.43 -6.28 1.55
C ALA A 39 -14.28 -5.94 3.04
N ARG A 40 -13.09 -6.16 3.61
CA ARG A 40 -12.82 -5.91 5.04
C ARG A 40 -12.87 -4.43 5.42
N VAL A 41 -12.50 -3.54 4.49
CA VAL A 41 -12.42 -2.09 4.74
C VAL A 41 -13.62 -1.34 4.14
N GLY A 42 -14.44 -1.99 3.32
CA GLY A 42 -15.63 -1.39 2.71
C GLY A 42 -15.31 -0.45 1.55
N VAL A 43 -14.28 -0.76 0.76
CA VAL A 43 -13.89 0.02 -0.42
C VAL A 43 -13.97 -0.80 -1.71
N SER A 44 -13.99 -0.13 -2.86
CA SER A 44 -13.99 -0.83 -4.15
C SER A 44 -12.66 -1.57 -4.39
N SER A 45 -12.73 -2.71 -5.09
CA SER A 45 -11.52 -3.45 -5.50
C SER A 45 -10.57 -2.57 -6.33
N GLY A 46 -11.10 -1.72 -7.22
CA GLY A 46 -10.31 -0.77 -8.00
C GLY A 46 -9.55 0.25 -7.14
N SER A 47 -10.15 0.72 -6.05
CA SER A 47 -9.46 1.59 -5.08
C SER A 47 -8.28 0.88 -4.42
N VAL A 48 -8.43 -0.40 -4.09
CA VAL A 48 -7.35 -1.22 -3.51
C VAL A 48 -6.24 -1.47 -4.54
N SER A 49 -6.61 -1.87 -5.77
CA SER A 49 -5.65 -2.11 -6.84
C SER A 49 -4.81 -0.86 -7.14
N ASN A 50 -5.46 0.30 -7.22
CA ASN A 50 -4.77 1.57 -7.45
C ASN A 50 -3.84 1.94 -6.29
N ALA A 51 -4.29 1.77 -5.04
CA ALA A 51 -3.47 2.05 -3.86
C ALA A 51 -2.23 1.13 -3.79
N VAL A 52 -2.41 -0.17 -4.01
CA VAL A 52 -1.32 -1.16 -4.02
C VAL A 52 -0.33 -0.87 -5.15
N ALA A 53 -0.81 -0.60 -6.37
CA ALA A 53 0.05 -0.26 -7.50
C ALA A 53 0.87 1.01 -7.22
N THR A 54 0.22 2.06 -6.71
CA THR A 54 0.87 3.31 -6.33
C THR A 54 1.96 3.08 -5.30
N LEU A 55 1.67 2.37 -4.21
CA LEU A 55 2.63 2.10 -3.14
C LEU A 55 3.79 1.22 -3.62
N ARG A 56 3.55 0.22 -4.48
CA ARG A 56 4.63 -0.57 -5.10
C ARG A 56 5.56 0.29 -5.96
N ALA A 57 5.01 1.18 -6.78
CA ALA A 57 5.81 2.11 -7.57
C ALA A 57 6.62 3.06 -6.68
N ARG A 58 6.05 3.55 -5.59
CA ARG A 58 6.75 4.40 -4.61
C ARG A 58 7.86 3.65 -3.88
N LEU A 59 7.63 2.40 -3.51
CA LEU A 59 8.65 1.56 -2.90
C LEU A 59 9.83 1.34 -3.87
N ALA A 60 9.55 1.09 -5.15
CA ALA A 60 10.58 0.97 -6.17
C ALA A 60 11.40 2.27 -6.29
N LEU A 61 10.74 3.44 -6.31
CA LEU A 61 11.44 4.73 -6.31
C LEU A 61 12.29 4.95 -5.04
N ALA A 62 11.75 4.60 -3.87
CA ALA A 62 12.49 4.72 -2.61
C ALA A 62 13.74 3.84 -2.59
N ARG A 63 13.66 2.60 -3.10
CA ARG A 63 14.82 1.71 -3.24
C ARG A 63 15.90 2.26 -4.16
N ARG A 64 15.49 2.83 -5.30
CA ARG A 64 16.40 3.50 -6.25
C ARG A 64 17.07 4.71 -5.60
N ALA A 65 16.32 5.53 -4.87
CA ALA A 65 16.87 6.69 -4.16
C ALA A 65 17.86 6.29 -3.03
N ALA A 66 17.63 5.15 -2.40
CA ALA A 66 18.51 4.60 -1.36
C ALA A 66 19.70 3.79 -1.91
N GLY A 67 19.78 3.56 -3.23
CA GLY A 67 20.87 2.79 -3.85
C GLY A 67 20.85 1.29 -3.56
N VAL A 68 19.68 0.72 -3.26
CA VAL A 68 19.50 -0.70 -2.85
C VAL A 68 18.72 -1.52 -3.89
N GLU A 69 19.08 -1.38 -5.17
CA GLU A 69 18.41 -2.09 -6.28
C GLU A 69 18.55 -3.62 -6.21
#